data_AF-A0A5R8PD01-F1
#
_entry.id   AF-A0A5R8PD01-F1
#
_cell.length_a   1.000
_cell.length_b   1.000
_cell.length_c   1.000
_cell.angle_alpha   90.00
_cell.angle_beta   90.00
_cell.angle_gamma   90.00
#
_symmetry.space_group_name_H-M   'P 1'
#
loop_
_entity.id
_entity.type
_entity.pdbx_description
1 polymer ?
#
loop_
_entity_poly.entity_id
_entity_poly.type
_entity_poly.pdbx_seq_one_letter_code
_entity_poly.pdbx_strand_id
1 'polypeptide(L)' 'MIAEQPTRKVLQALRAAGWSKLRDGAGSHTIYGCHTGKHDVSVPDGHRTISPGVARTINKAVASCDCPEEEDDNE' A
#
# COMPACT_ATOMS: atom_id res chain seq x y z
N MET A 1 12.90 -3.13 -12.67
CA MET A 1 12.01 -4.21 -12.18
C MET A 1 11.79 -3.96 -10.69
N ILE A 2 10.57 -4.12 -10.17
CA ILE A 2 10.35 -3.99 -8.72
C ILE A 2 10.80 -5.30 -8.09
N ALA A 3 11.67 -5.25 -7.07
CA ALA A 3 12.09 -6.41 -6.30
C ALA A 3 11.05 -6.75 -5.23
N GLU A 4 11.14 -7.94 -4.63
CA GLU A 4 10.38 -8.25 -3.43
C GLU A 4 10.62 -7.18 -2.37
N GLN A 5 9.54 -6.68 -1.76
CA GLN A 5 9.63 -5.61 -0.78
C GLN A 5 9.27 -6.12 0.60
N PRO A 6 10.02 -5.75 1.65
CA PRO A 6 9.61 -6.06 3.01
C PRO A 6 8.28 -5.36 3.29
N THR A 7 7.32 -6.10 3.82
CA THR A 7 5.96 -5.64 4.13
C THR A 7 5.97 -4.35 4.93
N ARG A 8 6.93 -4.21 5.86
CA ARG A 8 7.13 -2.99 6.65
C ARG A 8 7.34 -1.74 5.81
N LYS A 9 8.09 -1.79 4.70
CA LYS A 9 8.29 -0.64 3.81
C LYS A 9 6.99 -0.25 3.11
N VAL A 10 6.22 -1.23 2.67
CA VAL A 10 4.91 -1.00 2.04
C VAL A 10 3.92 -0.38 3.02
N LEU A 11 3.89 -0.87 4.27
CA LEU A 11 3.09 -0.28 5.35
C LEU A 11 3.53 1.13 5.74
N GLN A 12 4.82 1.46 5.58
CA GLN A 12 5.32 2.81 5.81
C GLN A 12 4.90 3.74 4.69
N ALA A 13 5.00 3.32 3.42
CA ALA A 13 4.53 4.09 2.27
C ALA A 13 3.02 4.33 2.31
N LEU A 14 2.23 3.31 2.68
CA LEU A 14 0.79 3.45 2.87
C LEU A 14 0.45 4.49 3.96
N ARG A 15 1.14 4.42 5.10
CA ARG A 15 0.94 5.40 6.18
C ARG A 15 1.39 6.81 5.80
N ALA A 16 2.47 6.93 5.03
CA ALA A 16 2.91 8.22 4.48
C ALA A 16 1.79 8.80 3.60
N ALA A 17 1.28 7.98 2.67
CA ALA A 17 0.17 8.29 1.76
C ALA A 17 -1.20 8.59 2.43
N GLY A 18 -1.27 8.65 3.77
CA GLY A 18 -2.51 8.84 4.52
C GLY A 18 -3.48 7.65 4.51
N TRP A 19 -3.02 6.45 4.14
CA TRP A 19 -3.86 5.25 4.18
C TRP A 19 -3.96 4.70 5.60
N SER A 20 -5.17 4.31 5.97
CA SER A 20 -5.49 3.78 7.29
C SER A 20 -5.99 2.35 7.20
N LYS A 21 -5.68 1.54 8.22
CA LYS A 21 -6.23 0.19 8.35
C LYS A 21 -7.75 0.31 8.51
N LEU A 22 -8.49 -0.20 7.52
CA LEU A 22 -9.94 -0.17 7.53
C LEU A 22 -10.50 -1.37 8.31
N ARG A 23 -10.00 -2.56 7.99
CA ARG A 23 -10.43 -3.82 8.61
C ARG A 23 -9.41 -4.91 8.36
N ASP A 24 -9.36 -5.86 9.27
CA ASP A 24 -8.71 -7.14 9.05
C ASP A 24 -9.45 -7.91 7.95
N GLY A 25 -8.72 -8.40 6.96
CA GLY A 25 -9.23 -9.29 5.92
C GLY A 25 -9.28 -10.73 6.43
N ALA A 26 -9.63 -11.65 5.54
CA ALA A 26 -9.57 -13.08 5.86
C ALA A 26 -8.10 -13.56 5.93
N GLY A 27 -7.68 -14.09 7.08
CA GLY A 27 -6.36 -14.66 7.28
C GLY A 27 -5.28 -13.62 7.56
N SER A 28 -4.13 -13.74 6.90
CA SER A 28 -2.93 -12.90 7.08
C SER A 28 -2.97 -11.59 6.26
N HIS A 29 -4.17 -11.14 5.89
CA HIS A 29 -4.37 -9.97 5.03
C HIS A 29 -5.13 -8.87 5.79
N THR A 30 -4.73 -7.63 5.59
CA THR A 30 -5.40 -6.45 6.12
C THR A 30 -5.84 -5.53 4.99
N ILE A 31 -7.09 -5.04 5.06
CA ILE A 31 -7.60 -4.03 4.13
C ILE A 31 -7.21 -2.64 4.66
N TYR A 32 -6.50 -1.88 3.84
CA TYR A 32 -6.22 -0.46 4.05
C TYR A 32 -7.07 0.35 3.09
N GLY A 33 -7.54 1.54 3.48
CA GLY A 33 -8.15 2.48 2.55
C GLY A 33 -7.55 3.87 2.67
N CYS A 34 -7.60 4.65 1.59
CA CYS A 34 -7.21 6.06 1.65
C CYS A 34 -8.20 6.81 2.55
N HIS A 35 -7.71 7.88 3.17
CA HIS A 35 -8.50 8.83 3.94
C HIS A 35 -9.77 9.32 3.23
N THR A 36 -9.75 9.40 1.89
CA THR A 36 -10.92 9.80 1.08
C THR A 36 -12.01 8.73 0.98
N GLY A 37 -11.74 7.49 1.42
CA GLY A 37 -12.68 6.37 1.41
C GLY A 37 -13.03 5.83 0.02
N LYS A 38 -12.39 6.33 -1.05
CA LYS A 38 -12.69 5.94 -2.44
C LYS A 38 -11.98 4.69 -2.91
N HIS A 39 -10.83 4.35 -2.30
CA HIS A 39 -10.02 3.22 -2.68
C HIS A 39 -9.62 2.41 -1.46
N ASP A 40 -9.64 1.10 -1.61
CA ASP A 40 -9.17 0.13 -0.65
C ASP A 40 -8.18 -0.85 -1.31
N VAL A 41 -7.24 -1.34 -0.51
CA VAL A 41 -6.19 -2.26 -0.93
C VAL A 41 -5.98 -3.34 0.12
N SER A 42 -5.87 -4.58 -0.34
CA SER A 42 -5.55 -5.72 0.51
C SER A 42 -4.03 -5.88 0.61
N VAL A 43 -3.50 -5.79 1.82
CA VAL A 43 -2.07 -5.94 2.11
C VAL A 43 -1.86 -7.23 2.89
N PRO A 44 -1.00 -8.15 2.42
CA PRO A 44 -0.67 -9.36 3.15
C PRO A 44 0.31 -9.04 4.30
N ASP A 45 -0.22 -8.47 5.39
CA ASP A 45 0.58 -8.00 6.51
C ASP A 45 1.20 -9.14 7.34
N GLY A 46 0.57 -10.32 7.34
CA GLY A 46 1.13 -11.49 8.02
C GLY A 46 2.31 -12.14 7.29
N HIS A 47 2.67 -11.64 6.10
CA HIS A 47 3.86 -12.05 5.38
C HIS A 47 5.01 -11.10 5.69
N ARG A 48 6.23 -11.62 5.79
CA ARG A 48 7.43 -10.79 6.03
C ARG A 48 7.87 -10.02 4.79
N THR A 49 7.59 -10.56 3.61
CA THR A 49 7.89 -9.97 2.30
C THR A 49 6.67 -10.03 1.39
N ILE A 50 6.56 -9.03 0.52
CA ILE A 50 5.51 -8.88 -0.46
C ILE A 50 6.12 -9.08 -1.84
N SER A 51 5.48 -9.93 -2.64
CA SER A 51 5.87 -10.17 -4.03
C SER A 51 5.84 -8.87 -4.83
N PRO A 52 6.75 -8.70 -5.79
CA PRO A 52 6.88 -7.46 -6.55
C PRO A 52 5.62 -7.06 -7.34
N GLY A 53 4.83 -8.05 -7.78
CA GLY A 53 3.53 -7.81 -8.42
C GLY A 53 2.52 -7.15 -7.47
N VAL A 54 2.45 -7.61 -6.22
CA VAL A 54 1.55 -7.04 -5.21
C VAL A 54 2.03 -5.65 -4.79
N ALA A 55 3.34 -5.47 -4.61
CA ALA A 55 3.93 -4.16 -4.33
C ALA A 55 3.63 -3.13 -5.45
N ARG A 56 3.65 -3.56 -6.73
CA ARG A 56 3.21 -2.72 -7.86
C ARG A 56 1.75 -2.34 -7.75
N THR A 57 0.87 -3.30 -7.45
CA THR A 57 -0.56 -3.03 -7.31
C THR A 57 -0.83 -2.02 -6.20
N ILE A 58 -0.14 -2.17 -5.05
CA ILE A 58 -0.28 -1.23 -3.93
C ILE A 58 0.24 0.16 -4.32
N ASN A 59 1.43 0.26 -4.90
CA ASN A 59 1.96 1.56 -5.35
C ASN A 59 1.06 2.21 -6.40
N LYS A 60 0.49 1.43 -7.32
CA LYS A 60 -0.47 1.95 -8.31
C LYS A 60 -1.78 2.37 -7.67
N ALA A 61 -2.27 1.66 -6.65
CA ALA A 61 -3.45 2.05 -5.89
C ALA A 61 -3.20 3.34 -5.11
N VAL A 62 -2.02 3.50 -4.50
CA VAL A 62 -1.58 4.72 -3.82
C VAL A 62 -1.47 5.88 -4.82
N ALA A 63 -0.82 5.68 -5.96
CA ALA A 63 -0.66 6.71 -7.00
C ALA A 63 -1.97 7.06 -7.74
N SER A 64 -2.87 6.08 -7.88
CA SER A 64 -4.21 6.30 -8.46
C SER A 64 -5.20 6.84 -7.44
N CYS A 65 -4.88 6.75 -6.15
CA CYS A 65 -5.57 7.49 -5.14
C CYS A 65 -5.24 8.95 -5.40
N ASP A 66 -6.24 9.72 -5.83
CA ASP A 66 -6.20 11.17 -5.98
C ASP A 66 -6.12 11.84 -4.58
N CYS A 67 -5.16 11.39 -3.79
CA CYS A 67 -4.80 11.84 -2.46
C CYS A 67 -3.46 12.57 -2.71
N PRO A 68 -3.45 13.90 -2.84
CA PRO A 68 -2.30 14.66 -3.32
C PRO A 68 -1.16 14.57 -2.31
N GLU A 69 -0.13 13.79 -2.61
CA GLU A 69 1.18 13.97 -2.00
C GLU A 69 2.19 14.19 -3.12
N GLU A 70 2.92 15.29 -2.98
CA GLU A 70 3.84 15.84 -3.96
C GLU A 70 4.77 14.75 -4.52
N GLU A 71 4.91 14.81 -5.83
CA GLU A 71 5.72 13.98 -6.69
C GLU A 71 7.19 14.10 -6.25
N ASP A 72 7.70 13.16 -5.45
CA ASP A 72 9.15 13.04 -5.24
C ASP A 72 9.73 12.34 -6.48
N ASP A 73 9.89 13.18 -7.51
CA ASP A 73 10.82 12.99 -8.60
C ASP A 73 12.23 12.78 -8.01
N ASN A 74 12.88 11.69 -8.43
CA ASN A 74 14.31 11.58 -8.24
C ASN A 74 14.94 10.99 -9.49
N GLU A 75 15.10 11.89 -10.47
CA GLU A 75 16.28 12.13 -11.34
C GLU A 75 17.16 10.92 -11.75
#